data_AF-R6GWM8-F1
#
_entry.id   AF-R6GWM8-F1
#
_cell.length_a   1.000
_cell.length_b   1.000
_cell.length_c   1.000
_cell.angle_alpha   90.00
_cell.angle_beta   90.00
_cell.angle_gamma   90.00
#
_symmetry.space_group_name_H-M   'P 1'
#
loop_
_entity.id
_entity.type
_entity.pdbx_description
1 polymer ?
#
loop_
_entity_poly.entity_id
_entity_poly.type
_entity_poly.pdbx_seq_one_letter_code
_entity_poly.pdbx_strand_id
1 'polypeptide(L)'
;MYNYETKKYTKIYDYDKLKSLDKYDIYLSGASSIIDIVNPTSNSNKELIVFRDSYGSSLIPLLIDGYKKITVIDIRYVSSRILNNYIKFNNQDVLFMYSILTINNSFSMR
;
A
#
# COMPACT_ATOMS: atom_id res chain seq x y z
N MET A 1 1.98 -3.71 -10.12
CA MET A 1 2.43 -3.08 -8.86
C MET A 1 3.86 -3.50 -8.60
N TYR A 2 4.74 -2.62 -8.15
CA TYR A 2 6.11 -2.97 -7.76
C TYR A 2 6.20 -3.18 -6.25
N ASN A 3 6.79 -4.29 -5.80
CA ASN A 3 7.01 -4.59 -4.39
C ASN A 3 8.51 -4.44 -4.06
N TYR A 4 8.81 -3.57 -3.10
CA TYR A 4 10.18 -3.21 -2.74
C TYR A 4 10.91 -4.28 -1.92
N GLU A 5 10.19 -5.10 -1.16
CA GLU A 5 10.77 -6.19 -0.36
C GLU A 5 11.28 -7.32 -1.25
N THR A 6 10.43 -7.73 -2.21
CA THR A 6 10.70 -8.85 -3.12
C THR A 6 11.42 -8.41 -4.39
N LYS A 7 11.50 -7.10 -4.65
CA LYS A 7 12.05 -6.48 -5.86
C LYS A 7 11.39 -6.98 -7.15
N LYS A 8 10.10 -7.29 -7.09
CA LYS A 8 9.33 -7.89 -8.20
C LYS A 8 8.07 -7.11 -8.49
N TYR A 9 7.62 -7.20 -9.74
CA TYR A 9 6.29 -6.78 -10.12
C TYR A 9 5.28 -7.87 -9.77
N THR A 10 4.22 -7.48 -9.09
CA THR A 10 3.09 -8.31 -8.69
C THR A 10 1.77 -7.70 -9.16
N LYS A 11 0.68 -8.45 -8.95
CA LYS A 11 -0.67 -8.09 -9.42
C LYS A 11 -1.39 -7.27 -8.34
N ILE A 12 -2.25 -6.35 -8.77
CA ILE A 12 -3.17 -5.63 -7.86
C ILE A 12 -4.22 -6.61 -7.31
N TYR A 13 -4.72 -7.48 -8.20
CA TYR A 13 -5.56 -8.63 -7.86
C TYR A 13 -4.84 -9.91 -8.25
N ASP A 14 -4.36 -10.64 -7.25
CA ASP A 14 -3.61 -11.86 -7.43
C ASP A 14 -4.49 -13.09 -7.22
N TYR A 15 -5.20 -13.49 -8.27
CA TYR A 15 -6.13 -14.62 -8.22
C TYR A 15 -5.49 -15.95 -7.82
N ASP A 16 -4.17 -16.08 -7.94
CA ASP A 16 -3.46 -17.28 -7.48
C ASP A 16 -3.55 -17.44 -5.94
N LYS A 17 -3.72 -16.33 -5.21
CA LYS A 17 -3.93 -16.29 -3.75
C LYS A 17 -5.29 -16.82 -3.30
N LEU A 18 -6.24 -17.03 -4.21
CA LEU A 18 -7.47 -17.75 -3.86
C LEU A 18 -7.23 -19.22 -3.47
N LYS A 19 -6.05 -19.75 -3.82
CA LYS A 19 -5.60 -21.10 -3.47
C LYS A 19 -4.78 -21.16 -2.18
N SER A 20 -4.37 -20.01 -1.61
CA SER A 20 -3.63 -19.98 -0.35
C SER A 20 -4.55 -20.06 0.88
N LEU A 21 -3.96 -20.30 2.04
CA LEU A 21 -4.65 -20.33 3.33
C LEU A 21 -5.34 -18.98 3.62
N ASP A 22 -4.59 -17.89 3.42
CA ASP A 22 -5.15 -16.55 3.45
C ASP A 22 -5.61 -16.18 2.03
N LYS A 23 -6.93 -16.08 1.86
CA LYS A 23 -7.55 -15.69 0.58
C LYS A 23 -7.61 -14.17 0.41
N TYR A 24 -7.48 -13.43 1.51
CA TYR A 24 -7.52 -11.96 1.49
C TYR A 24 -6.27 -11.39 0.80
N ASP A 25 -5.20 -12.18 0.70
CA ASP A 25 -4.00 -11.92 -0.09
C ASP A 25 -4.27 -11.68 -1.60
N ILE A 26 -5.47 -11.95 -2.10
CA ILE A 26 -5.88 -11.52 -3.45
C ILE A 26 -5.62 -10.03 -3.65
N TYR A 27 -5.83 -9.21 -2.62
CA TYR A 27 -5.59 -7.77 -2.70
C TYR A 27 -4.10 -7.46 -2.50
N LEU A 28 -3.52 -6.77 -3.48
CA LEU A 28 -2.13 -6.29 -3.47
C LEU A 28 -1.09 -7.41 -3.30
N SER A 29 -1.45 -8.65 -3.65
CA SER A 29 -0.62 -9.86 -3.46
C SER A 29 -0.22 -10.13 -1.99
N GLY A 30 -0.96 -9.58 -1.03
CA GLY A 30 -0.80 -9.83 0.40
C GLY A 30 -0.14 -8.72 1.20
N ALA A 31 0.43 -9.10 2.35
CA ALA A 31 1.16 -8.17 3.22
C ALA A 31 2.50 -7.78 2.58
N SER A 32 2.76 -6.48 2.49
CA SER A 32 4.02 -5.94 1.99
C SER A 32 4.23 -4.57 2.62
N SER A 33 5.45 -4.29 3.06
CA SER A 33 5.77 -3.03 3.75
C SER A 33 5.69 -1.82 2.86
N ILE A 34 6.25 -1.87 1.65
CA ILE A 34 6.24 -0.77 0.68
C ILE A 34 5.97 -1.32 -0.72
N ILE A 35 4.95 -0.77 -1.36
CA ILE A 35 4.59 -1.08 -2.74
C ILE A 35 4.26 0.21 -3.50
N ASP A 36 4.54 0.20 -4.79
CA ASP A 36 4.16 1.25 -5.72
C ASP A 36 3.15 0.73 -6.75
N ILE A 37 2.05 1.44 -6.89
CA ILE A 37 1.04 1.22 -7.93
C ILE A 37 1.10 2.42 -8.86
N VAL A 38 1.48 2.18 -10.12
CA VAL A 38 1.49 3.21 -11.17
C VAL A 38 0.30 2.97 -12.09
N ASN A 39 -0.53 4.01 -12.29
CA ASN A 39 -1.63 3.99 -13.23
C ASN A 39 -1.20 4.67 -14.54
N PRO A 40 -0.79 3.91 -15.57
CA PRO A 40 -0.31 4.49 -16.82
C PRO A 40 -1.39 5.29 -17.55
N THR A 41 -2.66 4.92 -17.38
CA THR A 41 -3.82 5.53 -18.06
C THR A 41 -4.44 6.69 -17.29
N SER A 42 -3.92 7.06 -16.11
CA SER A 42 -4.44 8.21 -15.37
C SER A 42 -4.17 9.51 -16.10
N ASN A 43 -5.22 10.34 -16.20
CA ASN A 43 -5.14 11.75 -16.66
C ASN A 43 -4.76 12.72 -15.54
N SER A 44 -4.66 12.22 -14.30
CA SER A 44 -4.24 12.99 -13.13
C SER A 44 -2.72 13.01 -13.03
N ASN A 45 -2.15 14.11 -12.52
CA ASN A 45 -0.75 14.18 -12.10
C ASN A 45 -0.61 14.02 -10.56
N LYS A 46 -1.70 13.73 -9.87
CA LYS A 46 -1.68 13.54 -8.42
C LYS A 46 -1.04 12.22 -8.04
N GLU A 47 -0.30 12.23 -6.95
CA GLU A 47 0.19 11.02 -6.30
C GLU A 47 -0.42 10.92 -4.90
N LEU A 48 -0.63 9.69 -4.43
CA LEU A 48 -1.17 9.39 -3.12
C LEU A 48 -0.18 8.54 -2.32
N ILE A 49 0.03 8.91 -1.06
CA ILE A 49 0.74 8.08 -0.09
C ILE A 49 -0.29 7.52 0.91
N VAL A 50 -0.38 6.20 0.99
CA VAL A 50 -1.32 5.52 1.89
C VAL A 50 -0.56 4.80 2.99
N PHE A 51 -0.75 5.25 4.23
CA PHE A 51 -0.34 4.52 5.43
C PHE A 51 -1.49 3.62 5.86
N ARG A 52 -1.25 2.31 6.00
CA ARG A 52 -2.35 1.34 6.20
C ARG A 52 -2.01 0.17 7.11
N ASP A 53 -3.06 -0.54 7.55
CA ASP A 53 -3.00 -1.92 8.02
C ASP A 53 -3.61 -2.90 6.98
N SER A 54 -3.86 -4.17 7.33
CA SER A 54 -4.41 -5.14 6.36
C SER A 54 -5.80 -4.76 5.82
N TYR A 55 -6.62 -4.01 6.57
CA TYR A 55 -7.95 -3.59 6.08
C TYR A 55 -7.85 -2.72 4.83
N GLY A 56 -6.82 -1.89 4.74
CA GLY A 56 -6.62 -0.99 3.61
C GLY A 56 -6.40 -1.67 2.26
N SER A 57 -5.92 -2.92 2.23
CA SER A 57 -5.57 -3.61 0.98
C SER A 57 -6.74 -3.73 0.01
N SER A 58 -7.96 -3.94 0.51
CA SER A 58 -9.16 -4.09 -0.32
C SER A 58 -9.70 -2.76 -0.87
N LEU A 59 -9.36 -1.64 -0.24
CA LEU A 59 -9.87 -0.31 -0.59
C LEU A 59 -8.95 0.43 -1.55
N ILE A 60 -7.63 0.25 -1.43
CA ILE A 60 -6.63 0.92 -2.28
C ILE A 60 -6.91 0.74 -3.79
N PRO A 61 -7.30 -0.44 -4.29
CA PRO A 61 -7.62 -0.61 -5.72
C PRO A 61 -8.70 0.35 -6.23
N LEU A 62 -9.65 0.75 -5.40
CA LEU A 62 -10.72 1.68 -5.76
C LEU A 62 -10.21 3.12 -5.94
N LEU A 63 -9.06 3.45 -5.38
CA LEU A 63 -8.45 4.78 -5.48
C LEU A 63 -7.58 4.93 -6.74
N ILE A 64 -7.21 3.84 -7.42
CA ILE A 64 -6.22 3.83 -8.51
C ILE A 64 -6.59 4.78 -9.65
N ASP A 65 -7.87 4.92 -9.97
CA ASP A 65 -8.31 5.75 -11.09
C ASP A 65 -8.05 7.25 -10.86
N GLY A 66 -8.08 7.70 -9.60
CA GLY A 66 -7.90 9.11 -9.23
C GLY A 66 -6.45 9.61 -9.21
N TYR A 67 -5.47 8.71 -9.23
CA TYR A 67 -4.07 9.04 -9.00
C TYR A 67 -3.14 8.44 -10.07
N LYS A 68 -2.07 9.16 -10.41
CA LYS A 68 -1.01 8.67 -11.29
C LYS A 68 -0.20 7.57 -10.62
N LYS A 69 0.04 7.74 -9.33
CA LYS A 69 0.85 6.85 -8.50
C LYS A 69 0.23 6.75 -7.10
N ILE A 70 0.17 5.54 -6.57
CA ILE A 70 -0.14 5.29 -5.17
C ILE A 70 1.04 4.54 -4.55
N THR A 71 1.68 5.14 -3.55
CA THR A 71 2.68 4.47 -2.71
C THR A 71 1.99 4.01 -1.43
N VAL A 72 2.00 2.71 -1.17
CA VAL A 72 1.37 2.13 0.01
C VAL A 72 2.44 1.71 1.00
N ILE A 73 2.23 2.05 2.27
CA ILE A 73 3.15 1.83 3.36
C ILE A 73 2.42 1.12 4.50
N ASP A 74 2.99 0.01 4.94
CA ASP A 74 2.61 -0.64 6.19
C ASP A 74 3.74 -0.46 7.21
N ILE A 75 3.57 0.51 8.10
CA ILE A 75 4.57 0.90 9.10
C ILE A 75 4.83 -0.18 10.16
N ARG A 76 4.00 -1.23 10.23
CA ARG A 76 4.26 -2.38 11.11
C ARG A 76 5.52 -3.16 10.69
N TYR A 77 5.91 -3.03 9.42
CA TYR A 77 7.01 -3.77 8.82
C TYR A 77 8.18 -2.89 8.38
N VAL A 78 8.03 -1.56 8.43
CA VAL A 78 9.07 -0.61 8.00
C VAL A 78 9.26 0.49 9.02
N SER A 79 10.51 0.68 9.44
CA SER A 79 10.90 1.78 10.32
C SER A 79 10.77 3.13 9.60
N SER A 80 10.24 4.12 10.30
CA SER A 80 10.21 5.52 9.88
C SER A 80 11.56 6.06 9.40
N ARG A 81 12.69 5.55 9.94
CA ARG A 81 14.04 6.00 9.56
C ARG A 81 14.42 5.68 8.11
N ILE A 82 13.88 4.60 7.54
CA ILE A 82 14.20 4.19 6.17
C ILE A 82 13.18 4.68 5.15
N LEU A 83 12.04 5.23 5.58
CA LEU A 83 10.99 5.71 4.67
C LEU A 83 11.50 6.79 3.70
N ASN A 84 12.42 7.66 4.15
CA ASN A 84 13.02 8.70 3.30
C ASN A 84 13.81 8.13 2.11
N ASN A 85 14.18 6.84 2.13
CA ASN A 85 14.83 6.17 1.00
C ASN A 85 13.85 5.79 -0.11
N TYR A 86 12.57 5.64 0.23
CA TYR A 86 11.52 5.17 -0.68
C TYR A 86 10.55 6.27 -1.05
N ILE A 87 10.43 7.29 -0.20
CA ILE A 87 9.39 8.31 -0.30
C ILE A 87 10.01 9.68 -0.11
N LYS A 88 9.69 10.57 -1.05
CA LYS A 88 9.96 12.00 -0.92
C LYS A 88 8.61 12.70 -0.82
N PHE A 89 8.32 13.22 0.37
CA PHE A 89 7.15 14.06 0.58
C PHE A 89 7.36 15.40 -0.14
N ASN A 90 6.52 15.68 -1.13
CA ASN A 90 6.46 16.94 -1.86
C ASN A 90 5.01 17.44 -1.94
N ASN A 91 4.31 17.19 -3.05
CA ASN A 91 2.96 17.64 -3.37
C ASN A 91 2.03 16.43 -3.57
N GLN A 92 2.10 15.44 -2.67
CA GLN A 92 1.22 14.28 -2.68
C GLN A 92 0.08 14.44 -1.67
N ASP A 93 -1.07 13.86 -2.01
CA ASP A 93 -2.12 13.61 -1.03
C ASP A 93 -1.67 12.50 -0.07
N VAL A 94 -2.05 12.58 1.21
CA VAL A 94 -1.67 11.59 2.23
C VAL A 94 -2.93 11.05 2.91
N LEU A 95 -3.08 9.73 2.94
CA LEU A 95 -4.19 9.03 3.56
C LEU A 95 -3.69 8.05 4.62
N PHE A 96 -4.23 8.17 5.84
CA PHE A 96 -4.06 7.18 6.91
C PHE A 96 -5.31 6.30 6.96
N MET A 97 -5.14 5.00 6.72
CA MET A 97 -6.22 4.03 6.63
C MET A 97 -5.95 2.85 7.57
N TYR A 98 -6.38 3.01 8.81
CA TYR A 98 -6.22 2.02 9.87
C TYR A 98 -7.56 1.67 10.47
N SER A 99 -7.73 0.39 10.84
CA SER A 99 -8.86 -0.02 11.65
C SER A 99 -8.82 0.61 13.05
N ILE A 100 -10.00 0.77 13.66
CA ILE A 100 -10.12 1.29 15.04
C ILE A 100 -9.27 0.46 16.01
N LEU A 101 -9.21 -0.87 15.82
CA LEU A 101 -8.41 -1.78 16.63
C LEU A 101 -6.91 -1.45 16.54
N THR A 102 -6.38 -1.19 15.34
CA THR A 102 -4.96 -0.84 15.15
C THR A 102 -4.64 0.53 15.75
N ILE A 103 -5.49 1.53 15.52
CA ILE A 103 -5.29 2.89 16.07
C ILE A 103 -5.31 2.88 17.61
N ASN A 104 -6.24 2.14 18.21
CA ASN A 104 -6.36 2.06 19.67
C ASN A 104 -5.23 1.25 20.33
N ASN A 105 -4.47 0.46 19.57
CA ASN A 105 -3.33 -0.31 20.06
C ASN A 105 -2.02 0.12 19.38
N SER A 106 -1.74 1.42 19.46
CA SER A 106 -0.66 2.13 18.76
C SER A 106 0.76 1.70 19.14
N PHE A 107 0.95 0.87 20.16
CA PHE A 107 2.29 0.37 20.54
C PHE A 107 3.00 -0.40 19.41
N SER A 108 2.22 -0.93 18.46
CA SER A 108 2.64 -1.63 17.26
C SER A 108 2.97 -0.73 16.06
N MET A 109 2.72 0.58 16.17
CA MET A 109 3.00 1.60 15.14
C MET A 109 4.22 2.44 15.59
N ARG A 110 5.44 2.12 15.12
CA ARG A 110 6.70 2.77 15.56
C ARG A 110 7.60 3.16 14.39
#